data_AF-A0A0F9GNG4-F1
#
_entry.id   AF-A0A0F9GNG4-F1
#
_cell.length_a   1.000
_cell.length_b   1.000
_cell.length_c   1.000
_cell.angle_alpha   90.00
_cell.angle_beta   90.00
_cell.angle_gamma   90.00
#
_symmetry.space_group_name_H-M   'P 1'
#
loop_
_entity.id
_entity.type
_entity.pdbx_description
1 polymer ?
#
loop_
_entity_poly.entity_id
_entity_poly.type
_entity_poly.pdbx_seq_one_letter_code
_entity_poly.pdbx_strand_id
1 'polypeptide(L)'
;FEASARELGLNPFPVPSANMSRAYVNPLGLQLAPCTYCGFCEKYGCGNYSKASPQTTIIPVLMKRENFTLRTDSEVLSVEKSPDGTRTTGVTYVDTSGERFLQPAEVVVLCAYPLENARLMLLSDIGTPYDPQTGEGVVGKNYCYQVMSGATVFYDEEYTNGFVGAGALGMAVDEYNGDNFDHSGLGFIGGGYIACYTTNARPIESHPVPDGVPGWGSEWKQSVRANFLKTTTVGVHGASMAHRSNYLDLDPTYTDRHGRPLLRMTYDFTLNDRRLTAHITPVAEEIARGMGGREVNVAERKGSYDTMPYQTTHNTGGTIMGTDPQTSVCNRYCQSWDLHNLFVAGAGLFPQNAGYNPTGTVAALAYWSVAAIIDQYMADAGPLVQA
;
A
#
# COMPACT_ATOMS: atom_id res chain seq x y z
N PHE A 1 -16.45 7.61 18.41
CA PHE A 1 -16.59 7.47 16.94
C PHE A 1 -17.92 6.86 16.58
N GLU A 2 -18.18 5.58 16.92
CA GLU A 2 -19.40 4.87 16.51
C GLU A 2 -20.69 5.65 16.84
N ALA A 3 -20.89 6.05 18.10
CA ALA A 3 -22.07 6.82 18.51
C ALA A 3 -22.26 8.10 17.67
N SER A 4 -21.20 8.89 17.53
CA SER A 4 -21.24 10.13 16.73
C SER A 4 -21.52 9.86 15.24
N ALA A 5 -20.93 8.83 14.64
CA ALA A 5 -21.24 8.47 13.26
C ALA A 5 -22.71 8.06 13.09
N ARG A 6 -23.28 7.31 14.05
CA ARG A 6 -24.71 6.94 14.03
C ARG A 6 -25.64 8.14 14.18
N GLU A 7 -25.26 9.14 14.97
CA GLU A 7 -26.03 10.39 15.12
C GLU A 7 -26.12 11.17 13.79
N LEU A 8 -25.11 11.05 12.92
CA LEU A 8 -25.11 11.60 11.57
C LEU A 8 -25.86 10.70 10.55
N GLY A 9 -26.46 9.59 10.99
CA GLY A 9 -27.17 8.66 10.12
C GLY A 9 -26.27 7.70 9.33
N LEU A 10 -24.99 7.57 9.71
CA LEU A 10 -24.01 6.69 9.06
C LEU A 10 -24.03 5.29 9.70
N ASN A 11 -23.46 4.30 8.99
CA ASN A 11 -23.42 2.89 9.37
C ASN A 11 -22.00 2.44 9.73
N PRO A 12 -21.47 2.83 10.91
CA PRO A 12 -20.14 2.42 11.31
C PRO A 12 -20.05 0.91 11.54
N PHE A 13 -18.92 0.32 11.17
CA PHE A 13 -18.61 -1.11 11.35
C PHE A 13 -17.17 -1.32 11.86
N PRO A 14 -16.89 -2.43 12.57
CA PRO A 14 -15.54 -2.78 13.01
C PRO A 14 -14.63 -3.04 11.81
N VAL A 15 -13.43 -2.47 11.81
CA VAL A 15 -12.49 -2.65 10.69
C VAL A 15 -11.93 -4.09 10.70
N PRO A 16 -12.05 -4.84 9.61
CA PRO A 16 -11.42 -6.16 9.52
C PRO A 16 -9.90 -6.01 9.56
N SER A 17 -9.24 -6.84 10.35
CA SER A 17 -7.78 -6.91 10.36
C SER A 17 -7.28 -8.34 10.41
N ALA A 18 -6.08 -8.56 9.89
CA ALA A 18 -5.39 -9.84 9.93
C ALA A 18 -4.77 -10.13 11.32
N ASN A 19 -5.52 -9.88 12.40
CA ASN A 19 -5.13 -10.12 13.79
C ASN A 19 -6.03 -11.20 14.41
N MET A 20 -5.42 -12.12 15.16
CA MET A 20 -6.14 -13.23 15.76
C MET A 20 -6.90 -12.81 17.02
N SER A 21 -8.22 -12.87 17.00
CA SER A 21 -9.06 -12.63 18.19
C SER A 21 -9.02 -13.79 19.19
N ARG A 22 -8.64 -14.99 18.73
CA ARG A 22 -8.45 -16.21 19.51
C ARG A 22 -7.28 -17.00 18.93
N ALA A 23 -6.76 -17.98 19.68
CA ALA A 23 -5.79 -18.92 19.12
C ALA A 23 -6.34 -19.55 17.83
N TYR A 24 -5.50 -19.63 16.79
CA TYR A 24 -5.89 -20.13 15.48
C TYR A 24 -4.73 -20.92 14.85
N VAL A 25 -5.02 -22.10 14.31
CA VAL A 25 -4.08 -22.86 13.49
C VAL A 25 -4.47 -22.67 12.05
N ASN A 26 -3.55 -22.15 11.23
CA ASN A 26 -3.83 -21.94 9.81
C ASN A 26 -3.85 -23.28 9.04
N PRO A 27 -4.33 -23.31 7.79
CA PRO A 27 -4.36 -24.55 6.98
C PRO A 27 -3.00 -25.20 6.72
N LEU A 28 -1.89 -24.49 6.96
CA LEU A 28 -0.52 -24.99 6.85
C LEU A 28 0.02 -25.54 8.19
N GLY A 29 -0.81 -25.64 9.22
CA GLY A 29 -0.45 -26.18 10.53
C GLY A 29 0.33 -25.22 11.43
N LEU A 30 0.42 -23.94 11.09
CA LEU A 30 1.09 -22.95 11.94
C LEU A 30 0.12 -22.37 12.98
N GLN A 31 0.51 -22.44 14.25
CA GLN A 31 -0.23 -21.87 15.37
C GLN A 31 0.03 -20.37 15.47
N LEU A 32 -1.04 -19.57 15.47
CA LEU A 32 -1.04 -18.16 15.79
C LEU A 32 -1.68 -17.94 17.17
N ALA A 33 -1.05 -17.13 18.01
CA ALA A 33 -1.55 -16.81 19.34
C ALA A 33 -2.64 -15.73 19.30
N PRO A 34 -3.57 -15.71 20.27
CA PRO A 34 -4.52 -14.61 20.42
C PRO A 34 -3.79 -13.27 20.61
N CYS A 35 -4.34 -12.20 20.05
CA CYS A 35 -3.78 -10.86 20.15
C CYS A 35 -3.74 -10.37 21.60
N THR A 36 -2.59 -9.86 22.03
CA THR A 36 -2.39 -9.26 23.36
C THR A 36 -2.57 -7.74 23.36
N TYR A 37 -3.04 -7.17 22.24
CA TYR A 37 -3.27 -5.74 22.06
C TYR A 37 -2.05 -4.85 22.33
N CYS A 38 -0.83 -5.31 21.99
CA CYS A 38 0.38 -4.51 22.16
C CYS A 38 0.47 -3.27 21.24
N GLY A 39 -0.42 -3.16 20.23
CA GLY A 39 -0.58 -2.02 19.32
C GLY A 39 0.51 -1.76 18.29
N PHE A 40 1.63 -2.48 18.29
CA PHE A 40 2.72 -2.35 17.30
C PHE A 40 2.40 -2.96 15.91
N CYS A 41 1.13 -3.13 15.55
CA CYS A 41 0.72 -3.95 14.39
C CYS A 41 1.04 -3.32 13.02
N GLU A 42 1.08 -1.99 12.91
CA GLU A 42 1.17 -1.30 11.62
C GLU A 42 2.59 -1.28 11.04
N LYS A 43 3.59 -0.89 11.86
CA LYS A 43 4.96 -0.61 11.39
C LYS A 43 6.02 -1.63 11.83
N TYR A 44 5.59 -2.68 12.52
CA TYR A 44 6.51 -3.68 13.10
C TYR A 44 6.04 -5.11 12.84
N GLY A 45 6.99 -6.04 12.93
CA GLY A 45 6.69 -7.47 13.04
C GLY A 45 5.94 -7.76 14.33
N CYS A 46 4.98 -8.68 14.29
CA CYS A 46 4.25 -9.08 15.50
C CYS A 46 5.07 -10.10 16.29
N GLY A 47 5.70 -9.66 17.38
CA GLY A 47 6.47 -10.55 18.27
C GLY A 47 5.65 -11.63 18.97
N ASN A 48 4.32 -11.47 19.03
CA ASN A 48 3.41 -12.45 19.62
C ASN A 48 2.84 -13.45 18.58
N TYR A 49 3.25 -13.37 17.31
CA TYR A 49 2.71 -14.23 16.23
C TYR A 49 1.16 -14.19 16.10
N SER A 50 0.54 -13.07 16.48
CA SER A 50 -0.92 -12.87 16.40
C SER A 50 -1.37 -12.14 15.14
N LYS A 51 -0.44 -11.50 14.42
CA LYS A 51 -0.71 -10.85 13.13
C LYS A 51 -0.34 -11.82 12.01
N ALA A 52 -1.28 -12.08 11.11
CA ALA A 52 -1.02 -12.88 9.93
C ALA A 52 -0.12 -12.07 8.98
N SER A 53 1.04 -12.63 8.64
CA SER A 53 1.99 -12.06 7.70
C SER A 53 2.84 -13.20 7.14
N PRO A 54 3.40 -13.12 5.92
CA PRO A 54 4.09 -14.25 5.31
C PRO A 54 5.19 -14.89 6.19
N GLN A 55 5.90 -14.07 6.97
CA GLN A 55 6.93 -14.53 7.92
C GLN A 55 6.37 -15.35 9.09
N THR A 56 5.10 -15.16 9.45
CA THR A 56 4.43 -15.94 10.52
C THR A 56 3.57 -17.06 9.98
N THR A 57 3.04 -16.95 8.74
CA THR A 57 2.02 -17.87 8.22
C THR A 57 2.46 -18.77 7.07
N ILE A 58 3.59 -18.50 6.42
CA ILE A 58 3.98 -19.22 5.19
C ILE A 58 5.46 -19.61 5.24
N ILE A 59 6.37 -18.66 5.44
CA ILE A 59 7.82 -18.87 5.37
C ILE A 59 8.31 -20.02 6.30
N PRO A 60 7.83 -20.16 7.55
CA PRO A 60 8.26 -21.25 8.42
C PRO A 60 7.92 -22.66 7.91
N VAL A 61 6.90 -22.78 7.05
CA VAL A 61 6.54 -24.04 6.38
C VAL A 61 7.42 -24.26 5.17
N LEU A 62 7.65 -23.21 4.37
CA LEU A 62 8.48 -23.29 3.17
C LEU A 62 9.94 -23.62 3.48
N MET A 63 10.52 -23.03 4.52
CA MET A 63 11.90 -23.28 4.94
C MET A 63 12.19 -24.74 5.34
N LYS A 64 11.16 -25.56 5.56
CA LYS A 64 11.31 -26.99 5.85
C LYS A 64 11.32 -27.87 4.60
N ARG A 65 11.04 -27.30 3.42
CA ARG A 65 11.00 -28.04 2.16
C ARG A 65 12.39 -28.12 1.56
N GLU A 66 12.79 -29.31 1.12
CA GLU A 66 14.11 -29.55 0.52
C GLU A 66 14.30 -28.81 -0.82
N ASN A 67 13.20 -28.49 -1.51
CA ASN A 67 13.19 -27.80 -2.79
C ASN A 67 12.93 -26.28 -2.68
N PHE A 68 13.09 -25.69 -1.50
CA PHE A 68 12.91 -24.26 -1.28
C PHE A 68 14.19 -23.62 -0.74
N THR A 69 14.60 -22.53 -1.37
CA THR A 69 15.75 -21.74 -0.93
C THR A 69 15.31 -20.29 -0.72
N LEU A 70 15.57 -19.76 0.48
CA LEU A 70 15.45 -18.34 0.77
C LEU A 70 16.85 -17.73 0.85
N ARG A 71 17.15 -16.77 -0.03
CA ARG A 71 18.42 -16.04 -0.03
C ARG A 71 18.15 -14.59 0.39
N THR A 72 18.60 -14.23 1.58
CA THR A 72 18.60 -12.83 2.04
C THR A 72 19.81 -12.10 1.49
N ASP A 73 19.83 -10.77 1.66
CA ASP A 73 20.96 -9.92 1.28
C ASP A 73 21.41 -10.11 -0.18
N SER A 74 20.42 -10.40 -1.04
CA SER A 74 20.57 -10.66 -2.47
C SER A 74 19.69 -9.67 -3.22
N GLU A 75 20.30 -8.69 -3.89
CA GLU A 75 19.60 -7.67 -4.67
C GLU A 75 19.60 -8.04 -6.15
N VAL A 76 18.41 -8.21 -6.74
CA VAL A 76 18.27 -8.45 -8.18
C VAL A 76 18.64 -7.19 -8.96
N LEU A 77 19.56 -7.34 -9.91
CA LEU A 77 20.07 -6.26 -10.72
C LEU A 77 19.35 -6.08 -12.05
N SER A 78 19.02 -7.20 -12.70
CA SER A 78 18.36 -7.27 -14.01
C SER A 78 17.64 -8.60 -14.20
N VAL A 79 16.62 -8.60 -15.06
CA VAL A 79 15.97 -9.79 -15.59
C VAL A 79 16.60 -10.09 -16.95
N GLU A 80 17.14 -11.29 -17.11
CA GLU A 80 17.84 -11.67 -18.34
C GLU A 80 16.85 -12.21 -19.36
N LYS A 81 16.99 -11.80 -20.63
CA LYS A 81 16.11 -12.18 -21.74
C LYS A 81 16.73 -13.28 -22.62
N SER A 82 15.89 -14.11 -23.22
CA SER A 82 16.29 -15.00 -24.30
C SER A 82 16.70 -14.19 -25.54
N PRO A 83 17.51 -14.76 -26.46
CA PRO A 83 17.95 -14.04 -27.68
C PRO A 83 16.81 -13.55 -28.58
N ASP A 84 15.66 -14.24 -28.57
CA ASP A 84 14.46 -13.84 -29.33
C ASP A 84 13.58 -12.84 -28.57
N GLY A 85 13.89 -12.53 -27.31
CA GLY A 85 13.18 -11.56 -26.47
C GLY A 85 11.79 -11.99 -26.01
N THR A 86 11.39 -13.25 -26.18
CA THR A 86 10.03 -13.72 -25.85
C THR A 86 9.91 -14.30 -24.43
N ARG A 87 11.05 -14.57 -23.78
CA ARG A 87 11.14 -15.20 -22.46
C ARG A 87 12.30 -14.62 -21.65
N THR A 88 12.23 -14.79 -20.33
CA THR A 88 13.39 -14.62 -19.43
C THR A 88 14.16 -15.93 -19.29
N THR A 89 15.48 -15.84 -19.15
CA THR A 89 16.37 -16.98 -18.85
C THR A 89 16.76 -17.05 -17.36
N GLY A 90 16.41 -16.04 -16.57
CA GLY A 90 16.80 -15.92 -15.17
C GLY A 90 16.95 -14.47 -14.72
N VAL A 91 17.60 -14.29 -13.57
CA VAL A 91 17.91 -12.97 -13.01
C VAL A 91 19.39 -12.87 -12.68
N THR A 92 19.98 -11.71 -12.92
CA THR A 92 21.29 -11.36 -12.36
C THR A 92 21.08 -10.69 -11.01
N TYR A 93 21.80 -11.12 -9.97
CA TYR A 93 21.74 -10.49 -8.64
C TYR A 93 23.14 -10.29 -8.05
N VAL A 94 23.23 -9.46 -7.02
CA VAL A 94 24.45 -9.23 -6.22
C VAL A 94 24.16 -9.54 -4.76
N ASP A 95 25.12 -10.13 -4.06
CA ASP A 95 25.01 -10.36 -2.62
C ASP A 95 26.05 -9.55 -1.81
N THR A 96 26.19 -9.85 -0.53
CA THR A 96 27.13 -9.15 0.37
C THR A 96 28.60 -9.26 -0.05
N SER A 97 28.97 -10.22 -0.90
CA SER A 97 30.32 -10.32 -1.46
C SER A 97 30.63 -9.22 -2.49
N GLY A 98 29.60 -8.63 -3.08
CA GLY A 98 29.71 -7.73 -4.23
C GLY A 98 29.87 -8.43 -5.58
N GLU A 99 29.95 -9.76 -5.60
CA GLU A 99 29.97 -10.55 -6.84
C GLU A 99 28.59 -10.60 -7.49
N ARG A 100 28.56 -10.68 -8.83
CA ARG A 100 27.34 -10.82 -9.61
C ARG A 100 27.11 -12.29 -9.94
N PHE A 101 25.90 -12.75 -9.72
CA PHE A 101 25.47 -14.12 -9.97
C PHE A 101 24.31 -14.14 -10.96
N LEU A 102 24.36 -15.07 -11.92
CA LEU A 102 23.19 -15.43 -12.71
C LEU A 102 22.45 -16.57 -12.01
N GLN A 103 21.17 -16.38 -11.73
CA GLN A 103 20.26 -17.43 -11.30
C GLN A 103 19.34 -17.80 -12.47
N PRO A 104 19.60 -18.93 -13.17
CA PRO A 104 18.71 -19.42 -14.21
C PRO A 104 17.34 -19.76 -13.62
N ALA A 105 16.28 -19.51 -14.39
CA ALA A 105 14.92 -19.81 -13.98
C ALA A 105 14.02 -20.12 -15.19
N GLU A 106 13.14 -21.10 -15.04
CA GLU A 106 12.11 -21.41 -16.04
C GLU A 106 10.93 -20.44 -15.96
N VAL A 107 10.64 -19.93 -14.76
CA VAL A 107 9.60 -18.93 -14.46
C VAL A 107 10.17 -17.91 -13.47
N VAL A 108 9.90 -16.62 -13.70
CA VAL A 108 10.26 -15.54 -12.79
C VAL A 108 8.99 -14.81 -12.35
N VAL A 109 8.87 -14.52 -11.05
CA VAL A 109 7.77 -13.73 -10.49
C VAL A 109 8.33 -12.50 -9.77
N LEU A 110 8.08 -11.31 -10.30
CA LEU A 110 8.51 -10.04 -9.71
C LEU A 110 7.63 -9.66 -8.52
N CYS A 111 8.20 -9.75 -7.31
CA CYS A 111 7.52 -9.45 -6.05
C CYS A 111 8.21 -8.32 -5.27
N ALA A 112 8.87 -7.38 -5.95
CA ALA A 112 9.82 -6.43 -5.37
C ALA A 112 9.18 -5.12 -4.86
N TYR A 113 7.87 -5.11 -4.58
CA TYR A 113 7.05 -3.89 -4.37
C TYR A 113 6.80 -3.10 -5.68
N PRO A 114 5.67 -2.38 -5.85
CA PRO A 114 5.29 -1.78 -7.13
C PRO A 114 6.35 -0.87 -7.76
N LEU A 115 7.04 -0.08 -6.92
CA LEU A 115 8.08 0.84 -7.38
C LEU A 115 9.28 0.08 -7.97
N GLU A 116 9.81 -0.92 -7.26
CA GLU A 116 10.98 -1.66 -7.76
C GLU A 116 10.61 -2.64 -8.86
N ASN A 117 9.38 -3.17 -8.90
CA ASN A 117 8.90 -3.91 -10.07
C ASN A 117 8.98 -3.04 -11.33
N ALA A 118 8.45 -1.81 -11.29
CA ALA A 118 8.53 -0.89 -12.42
C ALA A 118 9.99 -0.54 -12.76
N ARG A 119 10.80 -0.21 -11.75
CA ARG A 119 12.22 0.10 -11.93
C ARG A 119 12.99 -1.06 -12.58
N LEU A 120 12.84 -2.27 -12.07
CA LEU A 120 13.55 -3.45 -12.56
C LEU A 120 13.14 -3.79 -14.00
N MET A 121 11.87 -3.62 -14.35
CA MET A 121 11.41 -3.78 -15.74
C MET A 121 12.04 -2.74 -16.67
N LEU A 122 12.07 -1.46 -16.26
CA LEU A 122 12.74 -0.40 -17.03
C LEU A 122 14.24 -0.65 -17.18
N LEU A 123 14.93 -1.08 -16.11
CA LEU A 123 16.36 -1.41 -16.13
C LEU A 123 16.70 -2.64 -16.96
N SER A 124 15.72 -3.52 -17.20
CA SER A 124 15.89 -4.76 -17.97
C SER A 124 15.34 -4.66 -19.40
N ASP A 125 14.94 -3.46 -19.82
CA ASP A 125 14.29 -3.19 -21.11
C ASP A 125 13.09 -4.13 -21.35
N ILE A 126 12.19 -4.25 -20.37
CA ILE A 126 10.96 -5.04 -20.45
C ILE A 126 9.78 -4.09 -20.41
N GLY A 127 8.96 -4.09 -21.46
CA GLY A 127 7.91 -3.11 -21.70
C GLY A 127 8.45 -1.76 -22.16
N THR A 128 7.58 -0.97 -22.79
CA THR A 128 7.92 0.39 -23.22
C THR A 128 7.77 1.37 -22.05
N PRO A 129 8.80 2.18 -21.72
CA PRO A 129 8.69 3.24 -20.73
C PRO A 129 7.56 4.22 -21.07
N TYR A 130 6.79 4.64 -20.08
CA TYR A 130 5.70 5.59 -20.27
C TYR A 130 6.21 7.00 -20.59
N ASP A 131 5.66 7.61 -21.64
CA ASP A 131 5.88 9.01 -21.98
C ASP A 131 4.61 9.83 -21.64
N PRO A 132 4.67 10.75 -20.66
CA PRO A 132 3.52 11.56 -20.26
C PRO A 132 3.11 12.59 -21.32
N GLN A 133 3.97 12.95 -22.27
CA GLN A 133 3.68 13.92 -23.34
C GLN A 133 2.81 13.29 -24.41
N THR A 134 3.16 12.09 -24.88
CA THR A 134 2.44 11.36 -25.93
C THR A 134 1.35 10.46 -25.37
N GLY A 135 1.49 9.97 -24.14
CA GLY A 135 0.62 8.98 -23.52
C GLY A 135 0.95 7.53 -23.90
N GLU A 136 2.00 7.32 -24.70
CA GLU A 136 2.50 6.03 -25.13
C GLU A 136 3.36 5.36 -24.05
N GLY A 137 3.58 4.05 -24.20
CA GLY A 137 4.27 3.23 -23.21
C GLY A 137 3.37 2.77 -22.06
N VAL A 138 3.84 1.74 -21.34
CA VAL A 138 3.05 1.01 -20.35
C VAL A 138 3.74 0.87 -19.01
N VAL A 139 5.08 0.84 -18.97
CA VAL A 139 5.84 0.70 -17.73
C VAL A 139 6.00 2.09 -17.09
N GLY A 140 5.60 2.21 -15.83
CA GLY A 140 5.54 3.47 -15.10
C GLY A 140 4.21 4.23 -15.24
N LYS A 141 3.31 3.77 -16.10
CA LYS A 141 1.98 4.35 -16.33
C LYS A 141 1.03 4.15 -15.15
N ASN A 142 0.08 5.06 -14.98
CA ASN A 142 -1.00 5.01 -13.99
C ASN A 142 -0.50 4.88 -12.54
N TYR A 143 0.63 5.48 -12.20
CA TYR A 143 1.08 5.48 -10.82
C TYR A 143 0.07 6.26 -9.95
N CYS A 144 -0.39 5.61 -8.88
CA CYS A 144 -1.36 6.16 -7.95
C CYS A 144 -0.84 6.02 -6.52
N TYR A 145 -1.38 6.86 -5.65
CA TYR A 145 -1.08 6.88 -4.22
C TYR A 145 -2.35 6.66 -3.41
N GLN A 146 -2.40 7.10 -2.14
CA GLN A 146 -3.63 7.21 -1.38
C GLN A 146 -3.74 8.61 -0.78
N VAL A 147 -4.94 9.19 -0.85
CA VAL A 147 -5.17 10.56 -0.39
C VAL A 147 -5.58 10.53 1.08
N MET A 148 -4.83 11.22 1.94
CA MET A 148 -5.03 11.23 3.39
C MET A 148 -5.40 12.62 3.90
N SER A 149 -6.44 12.68 4.72
CA SER A 149 -6.85 13.83 5.54
C SER A 149 -7.50 13.31 6.84
N GLY A 150 -7.92 14.20 7.74
CA GLY A 150 -8.61 13.77 8.96
C GLY A 150 -8.73 14.87 10.00
N ALA A 151 -9.08 14.46 11.22
CA ALA A 151 -9.19 15.35 12.36
C ALA A 151 -8.66 14.66 13.63
N THR A 152 -7.91 15.41 14.44
CA THR A 152 -7.44 14.97 15.77
C THR A 152 -8.32 15.60 16.83
N VAL A 153 -8.80 14.79 17.77
CA VAL A 153 -9.66 15.21 18.88
C VAL A 153 -8.83 15.23 20.15
N PHE A 154 -8.91 16.32 20.91
CA PHE A 154 -8.32 16.44 22.24
C PHE A 154 -9.41 16.45 23.31
N TYR A 155 -9.16 15.79 24.44
CA TYR A 155 -10.10 15.65 25.56
C TYR A 155 -9.60 16.36 26.83
N ASP A 156 -10.51 16.71 27.73
CA ASP A 156 -10.17 17.25 29.06
C ASP A 156 -9.64 16.15 30.00
N GLU A 157 -10.28 14.98 29.95
CA GLU A 157 -9.94 13.80 30.77
C GLU A 157 -9.22 12.72 29.95
N GLU A 158 -8.63 11.75 30.65
CA GLU A 158 -8.06 10.57 30.00
C GLU A 158 -9.20 9.79 29.33
N TYR A 159 -9.12 9.67 28.01
CA TYR A 159 -10.15 9.06 27.17
C TYR A 159 -9.58 7.92 26.32
N THR A 160 -8.28 7.96 26.03
CA THR A 160 -7.60 6.96 25.21
C THR A 160 -6.54 6.19 25.99
N ASN A 161 -6.23 4.98 25.53
CA ASN A 161 -5.19 4.15 26.11
C ASN A 161 -4.12 3.83 25.06
N GLY A 162 -3.07 4.66 24.98
CA GLY A 162 -1.97 4.48 24.05
C GLY A 162 -1.14 3.21 24.28
N PHE A 163 -1.36 2.46 25.37
CA PHE A 163 -0.65 1.21 25.67
C PHE A 163 -1.36 -0.04 25.14
N VAL A 164 -2.64 0.08 24.75
CA VAL A 164 -3.47 -1.02 24.29
C VAL A 164 -4.01 -0.70 22.89
N GLY A 165 -3.62 -1.49 21.89
CA GLY A 165 -4.04 -1.27 20.51
C GLY A 165 -4.03 -2.53 19.65
N ALA A 166 -4.88 -2.55 18.63
CA ALA A 166 -4.83 -3.50 17.54
C ALA A 166 -5.60 -2.92 16.35
N GLY A 167 -5.20 -3.27 15.12
CA GLY A 167 -5.88 -2.77 13.92
C GLY A 167 -7.39 -3.02 13.94
N ALA A 168 -7.82 -4.19 14.42
CA ALA A 168 -9.24 -4.58 14.55
C ALA A 168 -10.03 -3.84 15.64
N LEU A 169 -9.40 -3.00 16.48
CA LEU A 169 -10.14 -2.19 17.46
C LEU A 169 -10.76 -0.93 16.82
N GLY A 170 -10.42 -0.63 15.57
CA GLY A 170 -10.95 0.51 14.86
C GLY A 170 -12.38 0.33 14.36
N MET A 171 -13.04 1.45 14.12
CA MET A 171 -14.34 1.54 13.46
C MET A 171 -14.21 2.36 12.18
N ALA A 172 -14.94 2.00 11.13
CA ALA A 172 -14.99 2.73 9.86
C ALA A 172 -16.43 2.98 9.39
N VAL A 173 -16.57 3.97 8.53
CA VAL A 173 -17.75 4.37 7.75
C VAL A 173 -17.31 4.36 6.28
N ASP A 174 -18.14 3.83 5.38
CA ASP A 174 -17.75 3.57 3.97
C ASP A 174 -18.72 4.17 2.94
N GLU A 175 -19.71 4.90 3.39
CA GLU A 175 -20.76 5.51 2.58
C GLU A 175 -20.20 6.45 1.51
N TYR A 176 -19.05 7.08 1.77
CA TYR A 176 -18.41 8.04 0.86
C TYR A 176 -17.30 7.40 0.00
N ASN A 177 -17.32 6.09 -0.20
CA ASN A 177 -16.27 5.36 -0.91
C ASN A 177 -16.80 4.63 -2.15
N GLY A 178 -16.01 4.64 -3.22
CA GLY A 178 -16.38 4.04 -4.50
C GLY A 178 -17.79 4.47 -4.93
N ASP A 179 -18.56 3.52 -5.43
CA ASP A 179 -19.94 3.74 -5.90
C ASP A 179 -21.00 3.59 -4.79
N ASN A 180 -20.61 3.68 -3.52
CA ASN A 180 -21.56 3.64 -2.38
C ASN A 180 -22.43 4.90 -2.26
N PHE A 181 -22.14 5.95 -3.04
CA PHE A 181 -22.88 7.22 -3.05
C PHE A 181 -22.88 7.85 -4.45
N ASP A 182 -23.73 8.86 -4.63
CA ASP A 182 -23.85 9.59 -5.89
C ASP A 182 -22.79 10.69 -6.01
N HIS A 183 -21.91 10.59 -7.01
CA HIS A 183 -20.89 11.60 -7.30
C HIS A 183 -21.40 12.77 -8.16
N SER A 184 -22.68 12.77 -8.55
CA SER A 184 -23.25 13.79 -9.44
C SER A 184 -23.05 15.21 -8.90
N GLY A 185 -22.41 16.06 -9.71
CA GLY A 185 -22.14 17.46 -9.35
C GLY A 185 -20.99 17.67 -8.36
N LEU A 186 -20.37 16.61 -7.83
CA LEU A 186 -19.25 16.73 -6.88
C LEU A 186 -17.91 17.03 -7.57
N GLY A 187 -17.79 16.67 -8.85
CA GLY A 187 -16.61 16.97 -9.67
C GLY A 187 -15.39 16.11 -9.33
N PHE A 188 -15.57 14.98 -8.65
CA PHE A 188 -14.58 13.93 -8.43
C PHE A 188 -15.24 12.54 -8.53
N ILE A 189 -14.45 11.50 -8.69
CA ILE A 189 -14.86 10.08 -8.68
C ILE A 189 -14.05 9.29 -7.63
N GLY A 190 -14.54 8.09 -7.29
CA GLY A 190 -13.95 7.26 -6.26
C GLY A 190 -14.54 7.63 -4.91
N GLY A 191 -13.80 8.35 -4.09
CA GLY A 191 -14.18 8.64 -2.70
C GLY A 191 -13.24 7.98 -1.70
N GLY A 192 -13.65 7.84 -0.45
CA GLY A 192 -12.83 7.24 0.60
C GLY A 192 -13.63 6.85 1.84
N TYR A 193 -13.05 5.96 2.63
CA TYR A 193 -13.62 5.61 3.93
C TYR A 193 -13.13 6.58 5.02
N ILE A 194 -13.91 6.71 6.07
CA ILE A 194 -13.57 7.45 7.29
C ILE A 194 -13.41 6.42 8.41
N ALA A 195 -12.30 6.45 9.14
CA ALA A 195 -12.06 5.48 10.20
C ALA A 195 -11.38 6.11 11.42
N CYS A 196 -11.66 5.54 12.59
CA CYS A 196 -10.92 5.82 13.82
C CYS A 196 -10.23 4.53 14.23
N TYR A 197 -8.90 4.48 14.04
CA TYR A 197 -8.08 3.32 14.38
C TYR A 197 -7.45 3.48 15.76
N THR A 198 -7.30 2.38 16.49
CA THR A 198 -6.57 2.36 17.76
C THR A 198 -5.32 1.51 17.62
N THR A 199 -4.18 2.18 17.46
CA THR A 199 -2.86 1.55 17.54
C THR A 199 -2.12 2.07 18.78
N ASN A 200 -0.94 1.55 19.10
CA ASN A 200 -0.21 2.04 20.27
C ASN A 200 0.43 3.41 20.04
N ALA A 201 0.90 3.99 21.15
CA ALA A 201 1.71 5.19 21.17
C ALA A 201 3.15 4.89 20.73
N ARG A 202 3.49 5.31 19.51
CA ARG A 202 4.83 5.19 18.92
C ARG A 202 5.71 6.36 19.36
N PRO A 203 7.02 6.14 19.60
CA PRO A 203 7.94 7.19 20.05
C PRO A 203 8.20 8.37 19.09
N ILE A 204 7.55 8.44 17.92
CA ILE A 204 7.70 9.55 16.96
C ILE A 204 6.32 10.11 16.55
N GLU A 205 5.33 9.25 16.34
CA GLU A 205 4.03 9.62 15.74
C GLU A 205 2.90 9.87 16.75
N SER A 206 3.16 9.75 18.05
CA SER A 206 2.11 9.76 19.08
C SER A 206 2.26 10.94 20.05
N HIS A 207 2.55 12.10 19.48
CA HIS A 207 2.73 13.36 20.22
C HIS A 207 1.89 14.51 19.65
N PRO A 208 0.61 14.31 19.29
CA PRO A 208 -0.23 15.42 18.89
C PRO A 208 -0.33 16.43 20.03
N VAL A 209 -0.25 17.71 19.68
CA VAL A 209 -0.44 18.82 20.61
C VAL A 209 -1.53 19.75 20.06
N PRO A 210 -2.29 20.43 20.94
CA PRO A 210 -3.23 21.48 20.57
C PRO A 210 -2.62 22.55 19.67
N ASP A 211 -3.49 23.28 18.97
CA ASP A 211 -3.06 24.38 18.13
C ASP A 211 -2.40 25.50 18.97
N GLY A 212 -1.39 26.15 18.41
CA GLY A 212 -0.63 27.20 19.08
C GLY A 212 0.51 26.73 19.99
N VAL A 213 0.62 25.42 20.27
CA VAL A 213 1.78 24.86 20.99
C VAL A 213 2.99 24.80 20.06
N PRO A 214 4.19 25.26 20.48
CA PRO A 214 5.40 25.12 19.69
C PRO A 214 5.70 23.65 19.34
N GLY A 215 6.25 23.39 18.15
CA GLY A 215 6.59 22.03 17.71
C GLY A 215 7.81 21.39 18.41
N TRP A 216 8.49 22.12 19.30
CA TRP A 216 9.65 21.64 20.05
C TRP A 216 9.86 22.43 21.34
N GLY A 217 10.71 21.92 22.24
CA GLY A 217 11.09 22.60 23.49
C GLY A 217 10.28 22.16 24.72
N SER A 218 10.46 22.89 25.83
CA SER A 218 9.85 22.51 27.12
C SER A 218 8.33 22.59 27.11
N GLU A 219 7.76 23.59 26.44
CA GLU A 219 6.31 23.77 26.29
C GLU A 219 5.69 22.62 25.50
N TRP A 220 6.29 22.25 24.37
CA TRP A 220 5.91 21.07 23.60
C TRP A 220 5.91 19.81 24.47
N LYS A 221 7.00 19.54 25.21
CA LYS A 221 7.10 18.35 26.08
C LYS A 221 6.00 18.32 27.15
N GLN A 222 5.67 19.48 27.74
CA GLN A 222 4.60 19.58 28.73
C GLN A 222 3.24 19.29 28.10
N SER A 223 2.98 19.82 26.90
CA SER A 223 1.75 19.57 26.15
C SER A 223 1.61 18.10 25.73
N VAL A 224 2.68 17.49 25.21
CA VAL A 224 2.70 16.05 24.90
C VAL A 224 2.35 15.22 26.12
N ARG A 225 2.98 15.50 27.27
CA ARG A 225 2.66 14.82 28.53
C ARG A 225 1.19 14.99 28.92
N ALA A 226 0.64 16.20 28.78
CA ALA A 226 -0.74 16.51 29.16
C ALA A 226 -1.78 15.82 28.27
N ASN A 227 -1.45 15.58 27.00
CA ASN A 227 -2.40 15.10 25.99
C ASN A 227 -2.20 13.63 25.60
N PHE A 228 -1.15 12.94 26.07
CA PHE A 228 -0.79 11.58 25.65
C PHE A 228 -1.93 10.54 25.71
N LEU A 229 -2.79 10.59 26.74
CA LEU A 229 -3.96 9.70 26.90
C LEU A 229 -5.29 10.42 26.62
N LYS A 230 -5.22 11.60 26.00
CA LYS A 230 -6.36 12.51 25.79
C LYS A 230 -6.51 12.87 24.33
N THR A 231 -6.03 12.03 23.43
CA THR A 231 -6.06 12.27 21.99
C THR A 231 -6.45 11.04 21.20
N THR A 232 -7.24 11.25 20.16
CA THR A 232 -7.54 10.25 19.13
C THR A 232 -7.62 10.92 17.76
N THR A 233 -7.46 10.15 16.69
CA THR A 233 -7.53 10.67 15.32
C THR A 233 -8.61 9.94 14.53
N VAL A 234 -9.44 10.72 13.84
CA VAL A 234 -10.34 10.25 12.79
C VAL A 234 -9.64 10.51 11.46
N GLY A 235 -9.34 9.46 10.71
CA GLY A 235 -8.65 9.53 9.43
C GLY A 235 -9.61 9.31 8.25
N VAL A 236 -9.30 9.95 7.13
CA VAL A 236 -9.91 9.72 5.82
C VAL A 236 -8.87 9.04 4.94
N HIS A 237 -9.26 7.96 4.29
CA HIS A 237 -8.44 7.28 3.27
C HIS A 237 -9.18 7.32 1.94
N GLY A 238 -8.77 8.26 1.08
CA GLY A 238 -9.32 8.47 -0.24
C GLY A 238 -8.59 7.69 -1.33
N ALA A 239 -9.36 7.28 -2.35
CA ALA A 239 -8.86 6.82 -3.63
C ALA A 239 -7.96 7.89 -4.27
N SER A 240 -6.94 7.47 -5.02
CA SER A 240 -6.17 8.34 -5.91
C SER A 240 -6.25 7.80 -7.34
N MET A 241 -6.97 8.50 -8.20
CA MET A 241 -7.21 7.99 -9.56
C MET A 241 -5.98 8.15 -10.44
N ALA A 242 -5.78 7.19 -11.34
CA ALA A 242 -4.71 7.23 -12.32
C ALA A 242 -4.85 8.47 -13.19
N HIS A 243 -3.74 9.18 -13.33
CA HIS A 243 -3.68 10.42 -14.09
C HIS A 243 -2.38 10.47 -14.90
N ARG A 244 -2.44 10.99 -16.13
CA ARG A 244 -1.29 11.02 -17.05
C ARG A 244 -0.05 11.75 -16.51
N SER A 245 -0.24 12.69 -15.57
CA SER A 245 0.87 13.43 -14.95
C SER A 245 1.55 12.68 -13.82
N ASN A 246 0.96 11.57 -13.37
CA ASN A 246 1.45 10.79 -12.24
C ASN A 246 2.02 9.48 -12.77
N TYR A 247 3.34 9.38 -12.77
CA TYR A 247 4.07 8.28 -13.43
C TYR A 247 5.43 8.03 -12.79
N LEU A 248 6.01 6.88 -13.14
CA LEU A 248 7.34 6.47 -12.74
C LEU A 248 8.25 6.34 -13.96
N ASP A 249 9.48 6.81 -13.88
CA ASP A 249 10.49 6.62 -14.91
C ASP A 249 11.89 6.50 -14.30
N LEU A 250 12.91 6.34 -15.14
CA LEU A 250 14.30 6.31 -14.68
C LEU A 250 14.86 7.73 -14.58
N ASP A 251 15.52 8.03 -13.46
CA ASP A 251 16.16 9.32 -13.25
C ASP A 251 17.37 9.48 -14.19
N PRO A 252 17.45 10.57 -14.98
CA PRO A 252 18.54 10.76 -15.94
C PRO A 252 19.85 11.23 -15.29
N THR A 253 19.85 11.58 -13.99
CA THR A 253 20.97 12.21 -13.30
C THR A 253 21.49 11.33 -12.15
N TYR A 254 20.58 10.80 -11.34
CA TYR A 254 20.94 10.07 -10.12
C TYR A 254 20.93 8.56 -10.34
N THR A 255 21.94 7.91 -9.79
CA THR A 255 22.13 6.47 -9.90
C THR A 255 22.28 5.84 -8.51
N ASP A 256 22.02 4.54 -8.44
CA ASP A 256 22.28 3.74 -7.26
C ASP A 256 23.78 3.41 -7.11
N ARG A 257 24.10 2.62 -6.08
CA ARG A 257 25.46 2.13 -5.77
C ARG A 257 26.09 1.27 -6.87
N HIS A 258 25.34 0.89 -7.90
CA HIS A 258 25.80 0.10 -9.04
C HIS A 258 25.84 0.91 -10.35
N GLY A 259 25.59 2.22 -10.29
CA GLY A 259 25.53 3.10 -11.46
C GLY A 259 24.26 2.95 -12.28
N ARG A 260 23.23 2.25 -11.78
CA ARG A 260 21.92 2.13 -12.47
C ARG A 260 21.05 3.32 -12.11
N PRO A 261 20.28 3.90 -13.05
CA PRO A 261 19.33 4.97 -12.74
C PRO A 261 18.44 4.66 -11.54
N LEU A 262 18.21 5.66 -10.67
CA LEU A 262 17.19 5.57 -9.63
C LEU A 262 15.80 5.62 -10.26
N LEU A 263 14.80 5.09 -9.56
CA LEU A 263 13.41 5.36 -9.94
C LEU A 263 13.08 6.81 -9.59
N ARG A 264 12.57 7.56 -10.55
CA ARG A 264 12.00 8.87 -10.35
C ARG A 264 10.48 8.76 -10.30
N MET A 265 9.90 9.36 -9.26
CA MET A 265 8.46 9.43 -9.06
C MET A 265 7.99 10.86 -9.36
N THR A 266 7.22 11.01 -10.42
CA THR A 266 6.52 12.26 -10.73
C THR A 266 5.10 12.15 -10.21
N TYR A 267 4.76 12.91 -9.16
CA TYR A 267 3.45 12.83 -8.52
C TYR A 267 3.06 14.16 -7.88
N ASP A 268 1.81 14.58 -8.09
CA ASP A 268 1.13 15.54 -7.24
C ASP A 268 -0.36 15.17 -7.10
N PHE A 269 -1.01 15.68 -6.06
CA PHE A 269 -2.45 15.53 -5.86
C PHE A 269 -3.22 16.29 -6.95
N THR A 270 -4.02 15.54 -7.70
CA THR A 270 -4.83 16.03 -8.80
C THR A 270 -6.03 16.86 -8.31
N LEU A 271 -6.75 17.49 -9.24
CA LEU A 271 -8.00 18.17 -8.91
C LEU A 271 -9.06 17.19 -8.38
N ASN A 272 -9.06 15.94 -8.83
CA ASN A 272 -9.95 14.89 -8.30
C ASN A 272 -9.66 14.66 -6.81
N ASP A 273 -8.39 14.45 -6.47
CA ASP A 273 -7.95 14.18 -5.09
C ASP A 273 -8.31 15.34 -4.14
N ARG A 274 -8.10 16.59 -4.60
CA ARG A 274 -8.40 17.79 -3.80
C ARG A 274 -9.90 18.00 -3.60
N ARG A 275 -10.73 17.70 -4.60
CA ARG A 275 -12.19 17.80 -4.49
C ARG A 275 -12.76 16.71 -3.59
N LEU A 276 -12.22 15.50 -3.70
CA LEU A 276 -12.54 14.37 -2.83
C LEU A 276 -12.29 14.73 -1.36
N THR A 277 -11.11 15.25 -1.03
CA THR A 277 -10.79 15.62 0.37
C THR A 277 -11.62 16.79 0.85
N ALA A 278 -11.89 17.79 0.01
CA ALA A 278 -12.76 18.92 0.34
C ALA A 278 -14.21 18.49 0.61
N HIS A 279 -14.65 17.35 0.08
CA HIS A 279 -15.98 16.79 0.32
C HIS A 279 -16.03 15.90 1.57
N ILE A 280 -15.05 15.02 1.77
CA ILE A 280 -15.11 13.98 2.81
C ILE A 280 -14.53 14.46 4.15
N THR A 281 -13.53 15.35 4.15
CA THR A 281 -12.93 15.84 5.41
C THR A 281 -13.92 16.54 6.33
N PRO A 282 -14.86 17.38 5.83
CA PRO A 282 -15.92 17.95 6.67
C PRO A 282 -16.78 16.90 7.38
N VAL A 283 -17.08 15.77 6.74
CA VAL A 283 -17.82 14.67 7.38
C VAL A 283 -17.00 14.04 8.51
N ALA A 284 -15.70 13.82 8.29
CA ALA A 284 -14.81 13.32 9.32
C ALA A 284 -14.67 14.30 10.50
N GLU A 285 -14.67 15.60 10.21
CA GLU A 285 -14.70 16.67 11.22
C GLU A 285 -16.00 16.64 12.02
N GLU A 286 -17.16 16.50 11.39
CA GLU A 286 -18.46 16.39 12.09
C GLU A 286 -18.49 15.19 13.04
N ILE A 287 -18.01 14.02 12.58
CA ILE A 287 -17.84 12.85 13.45
C ILE A 287 -16.88 13.16 14.60
N ALA A 288 -15.74 13.81 14.32
CA ALA A 288 -14.76 14.16 15.34
C ALA A 288 -15.33 15.14 16.38
N ARG A 289 -16.14 16.11 15.98
CA ARG A 289 -16.81 17.06 16.88
C ARG A 289 -17.86 16.40 17.76
N GLY A 290 -18.62 15.45 17.22
CA GLY A 290 -19.59 14.66 18.00
C GLY A 290 -18.93 13.65 18.96
N MET A 291 -17.61 13.49 18.93
CA MET A 291 -16.89 12.61 19.87
C MET A 291 -16.66 13.22 21.26
N GLY A 292 -17.09 14.47 21.51
CA GLY A 292 -17.08 15.09 22.83
C GLY A 292 -15.72 15.60 23.31
N GLY A 293 -14.79 15.87 22.39
CA GLY A 293 -13.52 16.51 22.71
C GLY A 293 -13.67 18.01 22.97
N ARG A 294 -12.74 18.58 23.73
CA ARG A 294 -12.64 20.03 23.99
C ARG A 294 -12.14 20.81 22.77
N GLU A 295 -11.42 20.15 21.87
CA GLU A 295 -10.78 20.75 20.71
C GLU A 295 -10.66 19.70 19.58
N VAL A 296 -10.82 20.14 18.33
CA VAL A 296 -10.72 19.32 17.13
C VAL A 296 -9.85 20.03 16.10
N ASN A 297 -8.72 19.42 15.76
CA ASN A 297 -7.74 19.99 14.82
C ASN A 297 -7.82 19.23 13.51
N VAL A 298 -8.22 19.92 12.45
CA VAL A 298 -8.49 19.33 11.13
C VAL A 298 -7.25 19.41 10.27
N ALA A 299 -6.81 18.26 9.77
CA ALA A 299 -5.71 18.13 8.83
C ALA A 299 -6.27 17.92 7.41
N GLU A 300 -6.55 19.03 6.73
CA GLU A 300 -7.05 19.01 5.35
C GLU A 300 -5.90 18.87 4.33
N ARG A 301 -6.18 18.18 3.23
CA ARG A 301 -5.25 18.12 2.09
C ARG A 301 -5.42 19.33 1.18
N LYS A 302 -4.60 20.37 1.40
CA LYS A 302 -4.63 21.61 0.58
C LYS A 302 -3.42 21.80 -0.32
N GLY A 303 -2.25 21.30 0.12
CA GLY A 303 -0.98 21.50 -0.57
C GLY A 303 -0.66 20.42 -1.59
N SER A 304 0.42 20.66 -2.33
CA SER A 304 1.05 19.64 -3.16
C SER A 304 1.57 18.47 -2.31
N TYR A 305 1.87 17.36 -2.98
CA TYR A 305 2.55 16.23 -2.38
C TYR A 305 3.87 16.67 -1.73
N ASP A 306 4.11 16.15 -0.53
CA ASP A 306 5.33 16.36 0.23
C ASP A 306 5.75 15.04 0.87
N THR A 307 7.05 14.74 0.79
CA THR A 307 7.64 13.53 1.37
C THR A 307 7.98 13.70 2.86
N MET A 308 8.02 14.94 3.36
CA MET A 308 8.38 15.25 4.74
C MET A 308 7.36 14.75 5.76
N PRO A 309 6.05 15.12 5.68
CA PRO A 309 5.05 14.46 6.50
C PRO A 309 4.76 13.06 5.94
N TYR A 310 4.67 12.07 6.85
CA TYR A 310 4.19 10.75 6.46
C TYR A 310 2.80 10.86 5.82
N GLN A 311 2.62 10.19 4.69
CA GLN A 311 1.36 10.17 3.96
C GLN A 311 0.72 8.78 4.06
N THR A 312 1.24 7.81 3.32
CA THR A 312 0.81 6.40 3.32
C THR A 312 1.92 5.53 2.70
N THR A 313 1.79 4.21 2.83
CA THR A 313 2.61 3.24 2.09
C THR A 313 1.85 2.55 0.96
N HIS A 314 0.63 2.99 0.64
CA HIS A 314 -0.19 2.39 -0.42
C HIS A 314 0.12 3.00 -1.79
N ASN A 315 1.14 2.44 -2.43
CA ASN A 315 1.55 2.78 -3.78
C ASN A 315 0.98 1.73 -4.75
N THR A 316 0.35 2.18 -5.83
CA THR A 316 -0.23 1.28 -6.84
C THR A 316 0.11 1.76 -8.26
N GLY A 317 -0.16 0.91 -9.25
CA GLY A 317 0.16 1.22 -10.65
C GLY A 317 1.66 1.13 -10.98
N GLY A 318 2.02 1.58 -12.18
CA GLY A 318 3.39 1.49 -12.71
C GLY A 318 3.69 0.16 -13.44
N THR A 319 2.96 -0.91 -13.16
CA THR A 319 3.04 -2.21 -13.87
C THR A 319 1.66 -2.78 -14.14
N ILE A 320 0.74 -1.91 -14.57
CA ILE A 320 -0.70 -2.19 -14.58
C ILE A 320 -1.06 -3.42 -15.41
N MET A 321 -2.06 -4.17 -14.94
CA MET A 321 -2.68 -5.23 -15.72
C MET A 321 -3.79 -4.67 -16.62
N GLY A 322 -4.10 -5.35 -17.72
CA GLY A 322 -5.15 -4.96 -18.64
C GLY A 322 -5.50 -6.06 -19.63
N THR A 323 -6.26 -5.69 -20.65
CA THR A 323 -6.72 -6.59 -21.73
C THR A 323 -5.97 -6.38 -23.04
N ASP A 324 -5.06 -5.40 -23.10
CA ASP A 324 -4.37 -5.00 -24.33
C ASP A 324 -2.91 -4.66 -24.01
N PRO A 325 -1.92 -5.27 -24.71
CA PRO A 325 -0.50 -4.99 -24.49
C PRO A 325 -0.09 -3.55 -24.79
N GLN A 326 -0.85 -2.80 -25.61
CA GLN A 326 -0.55 -1.40 -25.90
C GLN A 326 -0.89 -0.47 -24.72
N THR A 327 -1.68 -0.95 -23.76
CA THR A 327 -2.18 -0.13 -22.65
C THR A 327 -1.84 -0.69 -21.27
N SER A 328 -1.21 -1.88 -21.20
CA SER A 328 -0.90 -2.55 -19.94
C SER A 328 0.40 -3.35 -20.01
N VAL A 329 1.01 -3.58 -18.85
CA VAL A 329 2.25 -4.37 -18.72
C VAL A 329 1.94 -5.87 -18.64
N CYS A 330 0.84 -6.22 -17.98
CA CYS A 330 0.44 -7.60 -17.76
C CYS A 330 -0.98 -7.88 -18.25
N ASN A 331 -1.24 -9.12 -18.61
CA ASN A 331 -2.59 -9.59 -18.88
C ASN A 331 -3.35 -9.92 -17.57
N ARG A 332 -4.58 -10.45 -17.71
CA ARG A 332 -5.46 -10.78 -16.56
C ARG A 332 -4.89 -11.80 -15.58
N TYR A 333 -3.85 -12.56 -15.94
CA TYR A 333 -3.19 -13.55 -15.07
C TYR A 333 -1.91 -13.02 -14.44
N CYS A 334 -1.67 -11.70 -14.54
CA CYS A 334 -0.47 -11.04 -14.08
C CYS A 334 0.80 -11.50 -14.81
N GLN A 335 0.64 -12.09 -16.01
CA GLN A 335 1.71 -12.48 -16.92
C GLN A 335 2.10 -11.29 -17.78
N SER A 336 3.39 -11.04 -17.96
CA SER A 336 3.90 -10.02 -18.88
C SER A 336 3.46 -10.33 -20.31
N TRP A 337 3.07 -9.30 -21.05
CA TRP A 337 2.80 -9.43 -22.49
C TRP A 337 4.07 -9.74 -23.29
N ASP A 338 5.21 -9.19 -22.87
CA ASP A 338 6.49 -9.30 -23.58
C ASP A 338 7.20 -10.63 -23.29
N LEU A 339 7.28 -11.02 -22.02
CA LEU A 339 8.01 -12.22 -21.58
C LEU A 339 7.04 -13.27 -21.03
N HIS A 340 6.79 -14.34 -21.78
CA HIS A 340 5.72 -15.29 -21.47
C HIS A 340 5.95 -16.11 -20.19
N ASN A 341 7.18 -16.17 -19.66
CA ASN A 341 7.49 -16.80 -18.38
C ASN A 341 7.80 -15.80 -17.24
N LEU A 342 7.47 -14.52 -17.44
CA LEU A 342 7.57 -13.49 -16.42
C LEU A 342 6.17 -13.14 -15.90
N PHE A 343 6.01 -13.18 -14.58
CA PHE A 343 4.81 -12.75 -13.88
C PHE A 343 5.16 -11.59 -12.94
N VAL A 344 4.20 -10.71 -12.69
CA VAL A 344 4.36 -9.57 -11.78
C VAL A 344 3.33 -9.71 -10.66
N ALA A 345 3.73 -9.44 -9.42
CA ALA A 345 2.85 -9.47 -8.27
C ALA A 345 2.89 -8.14 -7.50
N GLY A 346 1.79 -7.80 -6.85
CA GLY A 346 1.67 -6.59 -6.03
C GLY A 346 0.68 -5.58 -6.57
N ALA A 347 0.53 -4.46 -5.85
CA ALA A 347 -0.44 -3.43 -6.20
C ALA A 347 -0.06 -2.61 -7.44
N GLY A 348 1.13 -2.85 -8.01
CA GLY A 348 1.55 -2.23 -9.27
C GLY A 348 0.68 -2.64 -10.45
N LEU A 349 0.03 -3.80 -10.33
CA LEU A 349 -0.94 -4.32 -11.28
C LEU A 349 -2.24 -3.51 -11.32
N PHE A 350 -2.55 -2.69 -10.31
CA PHE A 350 -3.85 -2.05 -10.22
C PHE A 350 -3.93 -0.88 -11.22
N PRO A 351 -4.89 -0.90 -12.16
CA PRO A 351 -5.05 0.20 -13.11
C PRO A 351 -5.50 1.52 -12.48
N GLN A 352 -6.13 1.43 -11.29
CA GLN A 352 -6.67 2.52 -10.49
C GLN A 352 -6.46 2.19 -9.00
N ASN A 353 -6.25 3.21 -8.14
CA ASN A 353 -6.30 3.01 -6.70
C ASN A 353 -7.73 3.16 -6.18
N ALA A 354 -8.25 2.13 -5.52
CA ALA A 354 -9.51 2.22 -4.79
C ALA A 354 -9.30 2.91 -3.43
N GLY A 355 -10.36 3.42 -2.81
CA GLY A 355 -10.30 4.07 -1.49
C GLY A 355 -10.09 3.10 -0.33
N TYR A 356 -9.29 2.04 -0.50
CA TYR A 356 -9.01 1.00 0.50
C TYR A 356 -7.53 0.57 0.50
N ASN A 357 -7.09 -0.02 1.61
CA ASN A 357 -5.77 -0.64 1.71
C ASN A 357 -5.63 -1.78 0.69
N PRO A 358 -4.56 -1.84 -0.11
CA PRO A 358 -4.49 -2.73 -1.28
C PRO A 358 -4.17 -4.20 -0.94
N THR A 359 -3.63 -4.49 0.24
CA THR A 359 -2.98 -5.78 0.53
C THR A 359 -3.91 -6.99 0.41
N GLY A 360 -5.20 -6.85 0.77
CA GLY A 360 -6.18 -7.93 0.59
C GLY A 360 -6.34 -8.31 -0.87
N THR A 361 -6.50 -7.32 -1.74
CA THR A 361 -6.59 -7.50 -3.21
C THR A 361 -5.29 -8.01 -3.80
N VAL A 362 -4.13 -7.57 -3.29
CA VAL A 362 -2.82 -8.12 -3.69
C VAL A 362 -2.74 -9.62 -3.40
N ALA A 363 -3.19 -10.07 -2.22
CA ALA A 363 -3.23 -11.49 -1.89
C ALA A 363 -4.17 -12.26 -2.81
N ALA A 364 -5.35 -11.71 -3.14
CA ALA A 364 -6.29 -12.32 -4.08
C ALA A 364 -5.66 -12.49 -5.47
N LEU A 365 -4.98 -11.47 -6.00
CA LEU A 365 -4.26 -11.56 -7.28
C LEU A 365 -3.11 -12.56 -7.25
N ALA A 366 -2.40 -12.68 -6.12
CA ALA A 366 -1.34 -13.67 -5.98
C ALA A 366 -1.89 -15.11 -6.13
N TYR A 367 -2.99 -15.43 -5.46
CA TYR A 367 -3.65 -16.74 -5.63
C TYR A 367 -4.18 -16.94 -7.04
N TRP A 368 -4.79 -15.91 -7.63
CA TRP A 368 -5.29 -15.93 -9.00
C TRP A 368 -4.18 -16.24 -10.01
N SER A 369 -3.04 -15.55 -9.91
CA SER A 369 -1.89 -15.73 -10.80
C SER A 369 -1.24 -17.10 -10.61
N VAL A 370 -1.01 -17.52 -9.36
CA VAL A 370 -0.38 -18.82 -9.06
C VAL A 370 -1.24 -19.99 -9.55
N ALA A 371 -2.56 -19.92 -9.43
CA ALA A 371 -3.45 -20.93 -10.00
C ALA A 371 -3.28 -21.03 -11.53
N ALA A 372 -3.24 -19.90 -12.24
CA ALA A 372 -3.02 -19.89 -13.68
C ALA A 372 -1.61 -20.41 -14.07
N ILE A 373 -0.59 -20.10 -13.27
CA ILE A 373 0.77 -20.64 -13.47
C ILE A 373 0.72 -22.18 -13.39
N ILE A 374 0.19 -22.72 -12.29
CA ILE A 374 0.23 -24.16 -12.02
C ILE A 374 -0.68 -24.93 -12.98
N ASP A 375 -1.92 -24.47 -13.16
CA ASP A 375 -2.97 -25.25 -13.82
C ASP A 375 -2.97 -25.09 -15.35
N GLN A 376 -2.39 -24.00 -15.86
CA GLN A 376 -2.41 -23.67 -17.30
C GLN A 376 -0.99 -23.52 -17.86
N TYR A 377 -0.21 -22.59 -17.33
CA TYR A 377 1.10 -22.25 -17.90
C TYR A 377 2.10 -23.41 -17.86
N MET A 378 2.17 -24.14 -16.75
CA MET A 378 3.10 -25.27 -16.62
C MET A 378 2.72 -26.46 -17.51
N ALA A 379 1.46 -26.55 -17.95
CA ALA A 379 0.99 -27.58 -18.88
C ALA A 379 1.29 -27.21 -20.34
N ASP A 380 1.16 -25.92 -20.68
CA ASP A 380 1.43 -25.39 -22.02
C ASP A 380 2.11 -24.01 -21.90
N ALA A 381 3.46 -24.03 -21.93
CA ALA A 381 4.25 -22.83 -21.70
C ALA A 381 4.12 -21.85 -22.87
N GLY A 382 3.44 -20.73 -22.64
CA GLY A 382 3.20 -19.70 -23.64
C GLY A 382 2.36 -18.54 -23.11
N PRO A 383 1.91 -17.63 -23.99
CA PRO A 383 0.99 -16.56 -23.60
C PRO A 383 -0.36 -17.14 -23.16
N LEU A 384 -0.78 -16.85 -21.93
CA LEU A 384 -2.06 -17.28 -21.37
C LEU A 384 -3.25 -16.48 -21.94
N VAL A 385 -2.97 -15.37 -22.60
CA VAL A 385 -3.95 -14.51 -23.30
C VAL A 385 -3.36 -14.12 -24.64
N GLN A 386 -4.16 -14.24 -25.69
CA GLN A 386 -3.80 -13.78 -27.03
C GLN A 386 -4.02 -12.27 -27.14
N ALA A 387 -3.04 -11.57 -27.70
CA ALA A 387 -3.05 -10.11 -27.90
C ALA A 387 -3.94 -9.68 -29.07
#